data_AF-A0A290ZRB0-F1
#
_entry.id   AF-A0A290ZRB0-F1
#
_cell.length_a   1.000
_cell.length_b   1.000
_cell.length_c   1.000
_cell.angle_alpha   90.00
_cell.angle_beta   90.00
_cell.angle_gamma   90.00
#
_symmetry.space_group_name_H-M   'P 1'
#
loop_
_entity.id
_entity.type
_entity.pdbx_description
1 polymer ?
#
loop_
_entity_poly.entity_id
_entity_poly.type
_entity_poly.pdbx_seq_one_letter_code
_entity_poly.pdbx_strand_id
1 'polypeptide(L)'
;MTSAMEKSLANCPKVDMKAPNPEAEALYQRGLGEPMGSEEGEVAFIEAAKLGYWRAASNLVTIALQYEDIESAYLITAWLIKHKRPSAYSKLAMILRDIISNDVDGPVNTKDLGNKLQLKSAMAGDPNSMLEVGKKIQSSGHPKLGSKMIECARILRPDLI
;
A
#
# COMPACT_ATOMS: atom_id res chain seq x y z
N MET A 1 -0.91 -23.04 -4.89
CA MET A 1 -0.63 -21.59 -4.74
C MET A 1 0.75 -21.31 -4.13
N THR A 2 1.23 -22.10 -3.17
CA THR A 2 2.52 -21.95 -2.48
C THR A 2 3.73 -21.84 -3.44
N SER A 3 3.87 -22.73 -4.42
CA SER A 3 5.02 -22.74 -5.33
C SER A 3 5.20 -21.44 -6.16
N ALA A 4 4.11 -20.78 -6.58
CA ALA A 4 4.18 -19.55 -7.35
C ALA A 4 4.57 -18.34 -6.48
N MET A 5 4.04 -18.27 -5.24
CA MET A 5 4.42 -17.24 -4.27
C MET A 5 5.87 -17.40 -3.82
N GLU A 6 6.30 -18.63 -3.55
CA GLU A 6 7.68 -18.95 -3.18
C GLU A 6 8.67 -18.52 -4.29
N LYS A 7 8.34 -18.79 -5.56
CA LYS A 7 9.13 -18.30 -6.69
C LYS A 7 9.17 -16.77 -6.77
N SER A 8 8.03 -16.10 -6.56
CA SER A 8 7.94 -14.63 -6.58
C SER A 8 8.71 -13.97 -5.43
N LEU A 9 8.85 -14.64 -4.29
CA LEU A 9 9.51 -14.13 -3.09
C LEU A 9 11.00 -14.50 -3.01
N ALA A 10 11.50 -15.36 -3.90
CA ALA A 10 12.88 -15.86 -3.88
C ALA A 10 13.93 -14.72 -3.87
N ASN A 11 13.65 -13.60 -4.54
CA ASN A 11 14.53 -12.43 -4.60
C ASN A 11 13.92 -11.15 -4.02
N CYS A 12 12.77 -11.28 -3.33
CA CYS A 12 11.81 -10.20 -3.13
C CYS A 12 11.35 -9.57 -4.46
N PRO A 13 10.06 -9.31 -4.67
CA PRO A 13 9.61 -8.62 -5.87
C PRO A 13 10.34 -7.29 -6.01
N LYS A 14 11.26 -7.21 -6.97
CA LYS A 14 11.87 -5.94 -7.35
C LYS A 14 10.76 -5.17 -8.03
N VAL A 15 10.22 -4.18 -7.35
CA VAL A 15 9.40 -3.20 -8.04
C VAL A 15 10.36 -2.43 -8.93
N ASP A 16 10.26 -2.64 -10.23
CA ASP A 16 11.02 -1.87 -11.22
C ASP A 16 10.56 -0.41 -11.12
N MET A 17 11.21 0.31 -10.23
CA MET A 17 10.97 1.71 -9.98
C MET A 17 12.30 2.40 -10.10
N LYS A 18 12.35 3.34 -11.04
CA LYS A 18 13.39 4.35 -11.07
C LYS A 18 13.61 4.86 -9.65
N ALA A 19 14.88 4.93 -9.23
CA ALA A 19 15.22 5.48 -7.93
C ALA A 19 14.50 6.83 -7.76
N PRO A 20 13.86 7.08 -6.61
CA PRO A 20 13.12 8.31 -6.41
C PRO A 20 14.05 9.52 -6.59
N ASN A 21 13.50 10.62 -7.10
CA ASN A 21 14.18 11.91 -7.06
C ASN A 21 14.54 12.20 -5.59
N PRO A 22 15.83 12.51 -5.27
CA PRO A 22 16.24 12.81 -3.89
C PRO A 22 15.42 13.90 -3.22
N GLU A 23 14.97 14.91 -3.97
CA GLU A 23 14.09 15.96 -3.49
C GLU A 23 12.71 15.40 -3.09
N ALA A 24 12.15 14.52 -3.93
CA ALA A 24 10.87 13.89 -3.66
C ALA A 24 10.92 12.94 -2.46
N GLU A 25 12.05 12.25 -2.27
CA GLU A 25 12.32 11.46 -1.07
C GLU A 25 12.40 12.35 0.17
N ALA A 26 13.15 13.45 0.13
CA ALA A 26 13.28 14.37 1.27
C ALA A 26 11.92 14.96 1.68
N LEU A 27 11.09 15.35 0.72
CA LEU A 27 9.71 15.82 0.96
C LEU A 27 8.84 14.71 1.57
N TYR A 28 8.94 13.47 1.08
CA TYR A 28 8.22 12.35 1.66
C TYR A 28 8.66 12.08 3.11
N GLN A 29 9.96 12.10 3.40
CA GLN A 29 10.49 11.93 4.76
C GLN A 29 10.05 13.05 5.69
N ARG A 30 9.98 14.30 5.19
CA ARG A 30 9.39 15.42 5.93
C ARG A 30 7.92 15.14 6.28
N GLY A 31 7.12 14.69 5.31
CA GLY A 31 5.73 14.34 5.56
C GLY A 31 5.55 13.21 6.58
N LEU A 32 6.47 12.24 6.62
CA LEU A 32 6.48 11.19 7.65
C LEU A 32 6.87 11.70 9.05
N GLY A 33 7.58 12.82 9.14
CA GLY A 33 7.96 13.45 10.41
C GLY A 33 6.83 14.20 11.10
N GLU A 34 5.74 14.47 10.39
CA GLU A 34 4.58 15.18 10.90
C GLU A 34 3.46 14.22 11.34
N PRO A 35 2.55 14.64 12.24
CA PRO A 35 1.35 13.86 12.54
C PRO A 35 0.53 13.55 11.28
N MET A 36 0.01 12.33 11.17
CA MET A 36 -0.83 11.94 10.03
C MET A 36 -2.07 12.84 9.93
N GLY A 37 -2.27 13.46 8.78
CA GLY A 37 -3.36 14.40 8.52
C GLY A 37 -3.09 15.86 8.92
N SER A 38 -1.90 16.17 9.43
CA SER A 38 -1.47 17.57 9.56
C SER A 38 -1.36 18.25 8.18
N GLU A 39 -1.63 19.56 8.15
CA GLU A 39 -1.52 20.36 6.92
C GLU A 39 -0.08 20.32 6.39
N GLU A 40 0.91 20.47 7.27
CA GLU A 40 2.33 20.44 6.91
C GLU A 40 2.74 19.08 6.33
N GLY A 41 2.25 17.98 6.92
CA GLY A 41 2.49 16.63 6.44
C GLY A 41 1.84 16.37 5.08
N GLU A 42 0.59 16.81 4.91
CA GLU A 42 -0.15 16.67 3.66
C GLU A 42 0.51 17.46 2.53
N VAL A 43 0.89 18.72 2.76
CA VAL A 43 1.61 19.56 1.80
C VAL A 43 2.92 18.87 1.37
N ALA A 44 3.68 18.32 2.31
CA ALA A 44 4.91 17.61 1.99
C ALA A 44 4.65 16.37 1.11
N PHE A 45 3.58 15.61 1.38
CA PHE A 45 3.19 14.49 0.52
C PHE A 45 2.70 14.93 -0.87
N ILE A 46 1.98 16.04 -0.97
CA ILE A 46 1.55 16.61 -2.26
C ILE A 46 2.77 16.96 -3.12
N GLU A 47 3.74 17.68 -2.56
CA GLU A 47 4.95 18.09 -3.29
C GLU A 47 5.79 16.86 -3.71
N ALA A 48 5.95 15.87 -2.82
CA ALA A 48 6.62 14.61 -3.17
C ALA A 48 5.87 13.87 -4.31
N ALA A 49 4.54 13.82 -4.25
CA ALA A 49 3.72 13.14 -5.27
C ALA A 49 3.80 13.84 -6.63
N LYS A 50 3.84 15.19 -6.67
CA LYS A 50 4.06 15.98 -7.90
C LYS A 50 5.38 15.65 -8.58
N LEU A 51 6.41 15.35 -7.78
CA LEU A 51 7.72 14.89 -8.27
C LEU A 51 7.75 13.38 -8.61
N GLY A 52 6.61 12.69 -8.56
CA GLY A 52 6.46 11.29 -8.94
C GLY A 52 6.64 10.28 -7.80
N TYR A 53 6.69 10.73 -6.55
CA TYR A 53 6.85 9.85 -5.39
C TYR A 53 5.54 9.14 -5.04
N TRP A 54 5.33 7.96 -5.64
CA TRP A 54 4.06 7.22 -5.52
C TRP A 54 3.66 6.84 -4.08
N ARG A 55 4.63 6.65 -3.17
CA ARG A 55 4.32 6.36 -1.76
C ARG A 55 3.68 7.57 -1.06
N ALA A 56 4.03 8.78 -1.49
CA ALA A 56 3.38 10.00 -1.01
C ALA A 56 1.93 10.05 -1.50
N ALA A 57 1.69 9.80 -2.79
CA ALA A 57 0.33 9.65 -3.32
C ALA A 57 -0.47 8.56 -2.59
N SER A 58 0.18 7.45 -2.25
CA SER A 58 -0.43 6.38 -1.44
C SER A 58 -0.78 6.83 -0.01
N ASN A 59 0.01 7.70 0.62
CA ASN A 59 -0.34 8.28 1.93
C ASN A 59 -1.48 9.28 1.81
N LEU A 60 -1.52 10.08 0.75
CA LEU A 60 -2.65 10.99 0.48
C LEU A 60 -3.98 10.25 0.35
N VAL A 61 -4.01 9.03 -0.20
CA VAL A 61 -5.23 8.21 -0.18
C VAL A 61 -5.66 7.88 1.27
N THR A 62 -4.72 7.54 2.14
CA THR A 62 -5.05 7.26 3.56
C THR A 62 -5.61 8.50 4.24
N ILE A 63 -4.98 9.66 4.01
CA ILE A 63 -5.41 10.94 4.58
C ILE A 63 -6.81 11.30 4.07
N ALA A 64 -7.03 11.23 2.75
CA ALA A 64 -8.34 11.50 2.15
C ALA A 64 -9.44 10.61 2.76
N LEU A 65 -9.18 9.30 2.90
CA LEU A 65 -10.12 8.39 3.57
C LEU A 65 -10.36 8.74 5.05
N GLN A 66 -9.34 9.17 5.78
CA GLN A 66 -9.47 9.58 7.18
C GLN A 66 -10.36 10.82 7.35
N TYR A 67 -10.37 11.71 6.36
CA TYR A 67 -11.22 12.90 6.32
C TYR A 67 -12.51 12.71 5.51
N GLU A 68 -12.87 11.46 5.19
CA GLU A 68 -14.06 11.12 4.40
C GLU A 68 -14.11 11.79 3.01
N ASP A 69 -12.96 12.24 2.49
CA ASP A 69 -12.81 12.72 1.11
C ASP A 69 -12.64 11.51 0.17
N ILE A 70 -13.76 10.84 -0.04
CA ILE A 70 -13.84 9.63 -0.87
C ILE A 70 -13.49 9.94 -2.34
N GLU A 71 -13.81 11.13 -2.82
CA GLU A 71 -13.60 11.56 -4.20
C GLU A 71 -12.10 11.68 -4.52
N SER A 72 -11.34 12.35 -3.66
CA SER A 72 -9.88 12.41 -3.78
C SER A 72 -9.25 11.03 -3.63
N ALA A 73 -9.73 10.21 -2.67
CA ALA A 73 -9.24 8.85 -2.48
C ALA A 73 -9.39 8.01 -3.76
N TYR A 74 -10.55 8.09 -4.44
CA TYR A 74 -10.78 7.42 -5.72
C TYR A 74 -9.85 7.90 -6.82
N LEU A 75 -9.73 9.22 -7.01
CA LEU A 75 -8.93 9.80 -8.09
C LEU A 75 -7.45 9.43 -7.94
N ILE A 76 -6.92 9.54 -6.74
CA ILE A 76 -5.51 9.19 -6.46
C ILE A 76 -5.31 7.68 -6.62
N THR A 77 -6.25 6.86 -6.17
CA THR A 77 -6.19 5.40 -6.37
C THR A 77 -6.23 5.03 -7.86
N ALA A 78 -7.08 5.67 -8.65
CA ALA A 78 -7.13 5.47 -10.10
C ALA A 78 -5.79 5.86 -10.77
N TRP A 79 -5.16 6.95 -10.31
CA TRP A 79 -3.82 7.33 -10.77
C TRP A 79 -2.78 6.26 -10.43
N LEU A 80 -2.79 5.70 -9.21
CA LEU A 80 -1.90 4.62 -8.79
C LEU A 80 -2.10 3.37 -9.68
N ILE A 81 -3.35 3.00 -9.99
CA ILE A 81 -3.68 1.89 -10.88
C ILE A 81 -3.14 2.13 -12.30
N LYS A 82 -3.39 3.32 -12.87
CA LYS A 82 -2.94 3.69 -14.21
C LYS A 82 -1.41 3.59 -14.35
N HIS A 83 -0.68 3.94 -13.30
CA HIS A 83 0.78 3.89 -13.25
C HIS A 83 1.33 2.58 -12.69
N LYS A 84 0.49 1.54 -12.53
CA LYS A 84 0.85 0.20 -12.05
C LYS A 84 1.63 0.23 -10.73
N ARG A 85 1.27 1.14 -9.82
CA ARG A 85 1.94 1.28 -8.52
C ARG A 85 1.51 0.14 -7.58
N PRO A 86 2.43 -0.49 -6.83
CA PRO A 86 2.10 -1.66 -6.03
C PRO A 86 0.96 -1.45 -5.04
N SER A 87 0.93 -0.31 -4.35
CA SER A 87 -0.11 0.00 -3.36
C SER A 87 -1.49 0.26 -3.96
N ALA A 88 -1.63 0.36 -5.29
CA ALA A 88 -2.91 0.63 -5.92
C ALA A 88 -4.01 -0.37 -5.48
N TYR A 89 -3.65 -1.65 -5.36
CA TYR A 89 -4.59 -2.69 -4.94
C TYR A 89 -4.94 -2.61 -3.46
N SER A 90 -3.99 -2.28 -2.58
CA SER A 90 -4.29 -2.09 -1.15
C SER A 90 -5.16 -0.85 -0.93
N LYS A 91 -4.94 0.22 -1.69
CA LYS A 91 -5.79 1.42 -1.65
C LYS A 91 -7.20 1.18 -2.16
N LEU A 92 -7.35 0.43 -3.24
CA LEU A 92 -8.67 -0.03 -3.68
C LEU A 92 -9.34 -0.92 -2.62
N ALA A 93 -8.58 -1.78 -1.93
CA ALA A 93 -9.12 -2.60 -0.84
C ALA A 93 -9.60 -1.74 0.34
N MET A 94 -8.89 -0.66 0.67
CA MET A 94 -9.29 0.28 1.72
C MET A 94 -10.58 1.01 1.35
N ILE A 95 -10.65 1.59 0.14
CA ILE A 95 -11.85 2.28 -0.36
C ILE A 95 -13.06 1.33 -0.35
N LEU A 96 -12.90 0.11 -0.86
CA LEU A 96 -13.98 -0.88 -0.83
C LEU A 96 -14.47 -1.11 0.60
N ARG A 97 -13.56 -1.38 1.55
CA ARG A 97 -13.89 -1.58 2.97
C ARG A 97 -14.67 -0.42 3.57
N ASP A 98 -14.29 0.80 3.24
CA ASP A 98 -14.92 2.02 3.74
C ASP A 98 -16.34 2.22 3.20
N ILE A 99 -16.57 1.92 1.91
CA ILE A 99 -17.91 1.93 1.30
C ILE A 99 -18.80 0.86 1.95
N ILE A 100 -18.25 -0.31 2.29
CA ILE A 100 -18.99 -1.43 2.88
C ILE A 100 -19.39 -1.17 4.33
N SER A 101 -18.59 -0.42 5.11
CA SER A 101 -19.03 -0.01 6.46
C SER A 101 -20.28 0.86 6.41
N ASN A 102 -20.56 1.48 5.27
CA ASN A 102 -21.69 2.39 5.06
C ASN A 102 -22.86 1.77 4.29
N ASP A 103 -22.75 0.55 3.74
CA ASP A 103 -23.80 -0.05 2.91
C ASP A 103 -24.04 -1.54 3.21
N VAL A 104 -25.33 -1.85 3.45
CA VAL A 104 -25.86 -3.12 3.99
C VAL A 104 -25.79 -4.23 2.92
N ASP A 105 -25.26 -5.40 3.30
CA ASP A 105 -25.35 -6.72 2.64
C ASP A 105 -25.59 -6.71 1.12
N GLY A 106 -24.59 -6.28 0.35
CA GLY A 106 -24.51 -6.52 -1.08
C GLY A 106 -24.12 -7.98 -1.43
N PRO A 107 -24.43 -8.48 -2.64
CA PRO A 107 -24.20 -9.89 -3.04
C PRO A 107 -22.73 -10.29 -3.20
N VAL A 108 -21.79 -9.37 -2.99
CA VAL A 108 -20.35 -9.60 -3.14
C VAL A 108 -19.75 -9.77 -1.76
N ASN A 109 -19.08 -10.90 -1.50
CA ASN A 109 -18.24 -11.05 -0.29
C ASN A 109 -17.03 -10.12 -0.44
N THR A 110 -17.23 -8.90 0.01
CA THR A 110 -16.29 -7.81 -0.15
C THR A 110 -15.09 -7.92 0.80
N LYS A 111 -15.25 -8.62 1.93
CA LYS A 111 -14.12 -9.01 2.80
C LYS A 111 -13.15 -9.91 2.05
N ASP A 112 -13.66 -10.91 1.33
CA ASP A 112 -12.84 -11.78 0.49
C ASP A 112 -12.19 -11.01 -0.66
N LEU A 113 -12.93 -10.09 -1.30
CA LEU A 113 -12.38 -9.22 -2.35
C LEU A 113 -11.24 -8.34 -1.80
N GLY A 114 -11.44 -7.69 -0.65
CA GLY A 114 -10.42 -6.88 0.01
C GLY A 114 -9.18 -7.70 0.38
N ASN A 115 -9.36 -8.94 0.86
CA ASN A 115 -8.23 -9.84 1.14
C ASN A 115 -7.47 -10.24 -0.14
N LYS A 116 -8.19 -10.53 -1.23
CA LYS A 116 -7.58 -10.82 -2.55
C LYS A 116 -6.79 -9.64 -3.08
N LEU A 117 -7.32 -8.42 -2.95
CA LEU A 117 -6.64 -7.19 -3.35
C LEU A 117 -5.40 -6.92 -2.48
N GLN A 118 -5.48 -7.14 -1.17
CA GLN A 118 -4.33 -7.02 -0.26
C GLN A 118 -3.22 -8.01 -0.62
N LEU A 119 -3.57 -9.27 -0.91
CA LEU A 119 -2.61 -10.27 -1.40
C LEU A 119 -2.00 -9.85 -2.74
N LYS A 120 -2.82 -9.34 -3.66
CA LYS A 120 -2.34 -8.86 -4.97
C LYS A 120 -1.37 -7.69 -4.83
N SER A 121 -1.65 -6.75 -3.92
CA SER A 121 -0.76 -5.65 -3.57
C SER A 121 0.58 -6.16 -3.04
N ALA A 122 0.56 -7.12 -2.12
CA ALA A 122 1.77 -7.75 -1.57
C ALA A 122 2.58 -8.46 -2.66
N MET A 123 1.93 -9.19 -3.55
CA MET A 123 2.60 -9.85 -4.70
C MET A 123 3.13 -8.85 -5.74
N ALA A 124 2.51 -7.69 -5.85
CA ALA A 124 2.97 -6.60 -6.71
C ALA A 124 4.18 -5.83 -6.13
N GLY A 125 4.61 -6.13 -4.90
CA GLY A 125 5.77 -5.47 -4.31
C GLY A 125 5.46 -4.38 -3.28
N ASP A 126 4.21 -4.21 -2.83
CA ASP A 126 3.89 -3.19 -1.83
C ASP A 126 4.40 -3.61 -0.44
N PRO A 127 5.35 -2.88 0.17
CA PRO A 127 5.96 -3.28 1.44
C PRO A 127 4.95 -3.34 2.60
N ASN A 128 3.99 -2.40 2.64
CA ASN A 128 2.94 -2.41 3.66
C ASN A 128 2.08 -3.68 3.57
N SER A 129 1.64 -4.01 2.35
CA SER A 129 0.83 -5.21 2.12
C SER A 129 1.62 -6.49 2.37
N MET A 130 2.92 -6.53 2.02
CA MET A 130 3.79 -7.66 2.35
C MET A 130 3.90 -7.89 3.85
N LEU A 131 4.04 -6.82 4.63
CA LEU A 131 4.11 -6.90 6.09
C LEU A 131 2.79 -7.44 6.66
N GLU A 132 1.65 -6.89 6.25
CA GLU A 132 0.33 -7.30 6.77
C GLU A 132 -0.02 -8.74 6.35
N VAL A 133 0.13 -9.06 5.07
CA VAL A 133 -0.14 -10.41 4.54
C VAL A 133 0.85 -11.42 5.11
N GLY A 134 2.12 -11.04 5.26
CA GLY A 134 3.15 -11.87 5.87
C GLY A 134 2.83 -12.24 7.31
N LYS A 135 2.40 -11.28 8.13
CA LYS A 135 1.92 -11.53 9.50
C LYS A 135 0.74 -12.51 9.51
N LYS A 136 -0.26 -12.30 8.65
CA LYS A 136 -1.42 -13.21 8.54
C LYS A 136 -1.01 -14.64 8.15
N ILE A 137 -0.19 -14.79 7.11
CA ILE A 137 0.30 -16.09 6.63
C ILE A 137 1.13 -16.80 7.71
N GLN A 138 1.96 -16.05 8.45
CA GLN A 138 2.73 -16.58 9.57
C GLN A 138 1.82 -17.16 10.66
N SER A 139 0.79 -16.41 11.06
CA SER A 139 -0.21 -16.84 12.04
C SER A 139 -1.12 -17.97 11.56
N SER A 140 -1.31 -18.12 10.23
CA SER A 140 -2.16 -19.17 9.64
C SER A 140 -1.43 -20.49 9.35
N GLY A 141 -0.25 -20.72 9.92
CA GLY A 141 0.45 -22.02 9.82
C GLY A 141 1.48 -22.13 8.70
N HIS A 142 1.83 -21.01 8.04
CA HIS A 142 2.90 -20.97 7.03
C HIS A 142 4.05 -20.03 7.45
N PRO A 143 4.74 -20.31 8.58
CA PRO A 143 5.67 -19.36 9.19
C PRO A 143 6.86 -18.99 8.31
N LYS A 144 7.41 -19.94 7.54
CA LYS A 144 8.54 -19.66 6.62
C LYS A 144 8.14 -18.66 5.53
N LEU A 145 6.98 -18.85 4.92
CA LEU A 145 6.46 -17.98 3.87
C LEU A 145 6.13 -16.59 4.43
N GLY A 146 5.45 -16.54 5.57
CA GLY A 146 5.13 -15.29 6.26
C GLY A 146 6.38 -14.49 6.64
N SER A 147 7.37 -15.12 7.25
CA SER A 147 8.66 -14.50 7.57
C SER A 147 9.38 -13.97 6.33
N LYS A 148 9.35 -14.70 5.20
CA LYS A 148 9.97 -14.24 3.95
C LYS A 148 9.29 -12.98 3.41
N MET A 149 7.96 -12.89 3.49
CA MET A 149 7.24 -11.67 3.09
C MET A 149 7.58 -10.49 3.98
N ILE A 150 7.65 -10.70 5.29
CA ILE A 150 8.04 -9.66 6.27
C ILE A 150 9.47 -9.18 6.01
N GLU A 151 10.40 -10.10 5.73
CA GLU A 151 11.78 -9.78 5.36
C GLU A 151 11.83 -8.91 4.09
N CYS A 152 11.08 -9.29 3.06
CA CYS A 152 11.01 -8.49 1.84
C CYS A 152 10.43 -7.10 2.06
N ALA A 153 9.42 -6.96 2.92
CA ALA A 153 8.89 -5.65 3.30
C ALA A 153 9.98 -4.75 3.91
N ARG A 154 10.81 -5.29 4.82
CA ARG A 154 11.92 -4.57 5.47
C ARG A 154 12.97 -4.12 4.47
N ILE A 155 13.36 -4.99 3.54
CA ILE A 155 14.35 -4.64 2.52
C ILE A 155 13.83 -3.50 1.63
N LEU A 156 12.55 -3.53 1.27
CA LEU A 156 11.95 -2.56 0.36
C LEU A 156 11.53 -1.24 1.01
N ARG A 157 11.35 -1.22 2.33
CA ARG A 157 11.00 -0.05 3.14
C ARG A 157 11.50 -0.25 4.59
N PRO A 158 12.76 0.12 4.88
CA PRO A 158 13.38 -0.12 6.19
C PRO A 158 12.69 0.57 7.38
N ASP A 159 11.94 1.65 7.13
CA ASP A 159 11.19 2.45 8.11
C ASP A 159 9.90 1.79 8.65
N LEU A 160 9.52 0.59 8.19
CA LEU A 160 8.24 -0.03 8.54
C LEU A 160 8.12 -0.62 9.96
N ILE A 161 9.19 -0.65 10.76
CA ILE A 161 9.24 -1.42 12.02
C ILE A 161 10.09 -0.70 13.05
#